data_AF-A0A969H4N3-F1
#
_entry.id   AF-A0A969H4N3-F1
#
_cell.length_a   1.000
_cell.length_b   1.000
_cell.length_c   1.000
_cell.angle_alpha   90.00
_cell.angle_beta   90.00
_cell.angle_gamma   90.00
#
_symmetry.space_group_name_H-M   'P 1'
#
loop_
_entity.id
_entity.type
_entity.pdbx_description
1 polymer ?
#
loop_
_entity_poly.entity_id
_entity_poly.type
_entity_poly.pdbx_seq_one_letter_code
_entity_poly.pdbx_strand_id
1 'polypeptide(L)'
;VAAGRSSRRQQDDSLALLIATANPLDQFLAHHPDYFFERSPEQALINPDNLLILLQHLRCAAFELPFRRGEGFGRVDAALLAEFLQFLQANGELHASADTFFWMADRYPAEGVSLRSASPQRVLLQVEEDDKLTTIGEVDGASAPWMVHPQAIYLHEGQSYRVEVLDLEQNFARLRPSQADYYTEPKRETTVQLVTTSSTAAASGAVKAVGEIVVTTQVVGYRQRRWFSNESAGRG
;
A
#
# COMPACT_ATOMS: atom_id res chain seq x y z
N VAL A 1 -20.93 -1.60 -6.21
CA VAL A 1 -20.60 -0.16 -6.08
C VAL A 1 -20.63 0.60 -7.40
N ALA A 2 -19.86 0.19 -8.43
CA ALA A 2 -19.80 0.93 -9.71
C ALA A 2 -21.16 1.09 -10.41
N ALA A 3 -21.95 0.01 -10.54
CA ALA A 3 -23.30 0.07 -11.12
C ALA A 3 -24.26 1.00 -10.36
N GLY A 4 -24.10 1.15 -9.04
CA GLY A 4 -24.95 2.04 -8.23
C GLY A 4 -24.70 3.54 -8.48
N ARG A 5 -23.63 3.90 -9.21
CA ARG A 5 -23.31 5.30 -9.54
C ARG A 5 -24.11 5.86 -10.72
N SER A 6 -24.85 5.02 -11.46
CA SER A 6 -25.61 5.45 -12.65
C SER A 6 -27.07 5.85 -12.39
N SER A 7 -27.57 5.68 -11.15
CA SER A 7 -28.97 5.96 -10.81
C SER A 7 -29.18 7.41 -10.31
N ARG A 8 -30.33 8.01 -10.66
CA ARG A 8 -30.80 9.32 -10.17
C ARG A 8 -32.18 9.18 -9.54
N ARG A 9 -32.40 9.87 -8.42
CA ARG A 9 -33.58 9.73 -7.54
C ARG A 9 -34.95 10.00 -8.20
N GLN A 10 -35.00 10.63 -9.38
CA GLN A 10 -36.24 11.00 -10.10
C GLN A 10 -36.40 10.29 -11.44
N GLN A 11 -35.48 9.39 -11.83
CA GLN A 11 -35.56 8.63 -13.07
C GLN A 11 -35.62 7.14 -12.72
N ASP A 12 -36.66 6.47 -13.21
CA ASP A 12 -36.89 5.04 -12.94
C ASP A 12 -35.91 4.15 -13.72
N ASP A 13 -35.41 4.63 -14.86
CA ASP A 13 -34.51 3.87 -15.73
C ASP A 13 -33.05 4.28 -15.53
N SER A 14 -32.18 3.28 -15.36
CA SER A 14 -30.72 3.45 -15.38
C SER A 14 -30.07 2.26 -16.07
N LEU A 15 -28.91 2.49 -16.68
CA LEU A 15 -28.15 1.46 -17.38
C LEU A 15 -26.73 1.38 -16.81
N ALA A 16 -26.25 0.17 -16.58
CA ALA A 16 -24.86 -0.13 -16.29
C ALA A 16 -24.38 -1.20 -17.26
N LEU A 17 -23.25 -0.95 -17.92
CA LEU A 17 -22.65 -1.86 -18.89
C LEU A 17 -21.30 -2.35 -18.36
N LEU A 18 -21.15 -3.67 -18.25
CA LEU A 18 -19.87 -4.31 -18.00
C LEU A 18 -19.27 -4.74 -19.34
N ILE A 19 -18.12 -4.17 -19.71
CA ILE A 19 -17.40 -4.51 -20.95
C ILE A 19 -16.28 -5.48 -20.57
N ALA A 20 -16.46 -6.77 -20.85
CA ALA A 20 -15.48 -7.81 -20.54
C ALA A 20 -14.24 -7.73 -21.46
N THR A 21 -13.06 -7.89 -20.89
CA THR A 21 -11.79 -7.96 -21.65
C THR A 21 -11.43 -9.41 -21.98
N ALA A 22 -10.31 -9.63 -22.67
CA ALA A 22 -9.78 -10.96 -22.95
C ALA A 22 -9.18 -11.69 -21.72
N ASN A 23 -9.20 -11.06 -20.54
CA ASN A 23 -8.74 -11.69 -19.30
C ASN A 23 -9.59 -12.95 -19.00
N PRO A 24 -8.98 -14.11 -18.66
CA PRO A 24 -9.72 -15.32 -18.32
C PRO A 24 -10.82 -15.14 -17.26
N LEU A 25 -10.61 -14.26 -16.27
CA LEU A 25 -11.61 -13.99 -15.24
C LEU A 25 -12.83 -13.27 -15.82
N ASP A 26 -12.61 -12.23 -16.63
CA ASP A 26 -13.68 -11.49 -17.32
C ASP A 26 -14.46 -12.43 -18.25
N GLN A 27 -13.75 -13.28 -18.99
CA GLN A 27 -14.37 -14.27 -19.88
C GLN A 27 -15.18 -15.28 -19.09
N PHE A 28 -14.66 -15.78 -17.96
CA PHE A 28 -15.41 -16.68 -17.09
C PHE A 28 -16.72 -16.01 -16.59
N LEU A 29 -16.66 -14.77 -16.10
CA LEU A 29 -17.85 -14.04 -15.66
C LEU A 29 -18.85 -13.80 -16.79
N ALA A 30 -18.38 -13.51 -18.01
CA ALA A 30 -19.24 -13.32 -19.17
C ALA A 30 -19.96 -14.62 -19.59
N HIS A 31 -19.30 -15.78 -19.45
CA HIS A 31 -19.88 -17.10 -19.76
C HIS A 31 -20.72 -17.67 -18.60
N HIS A 32 -20.54 -17.16 -17.38
CA HIS A 32 -21.24 -17.62 -16.18
C HIS A 32 -21.86 -16.44 -15.41
N PRO A 33 -22.86 -15.74 -15.98
CA PRO A 33 -23.45 -14.56 -15.36
C PRO A 33 -24.11 -14.87 -14.00
N ASP A 34 -24.71 -16.05 -13.85
CA ASP A 34 -25.35 -16.48 -12.60
C ASP A 34 -24.33 -16.49 -11.44
N TYR A 35 -23.08 -16.87 -11.71
CA TYR A 35 -22.01 -16.81 -10.71
C TYR A 35 -21.82 -15.39 -10.17
N PHE A 36 -21.89 -14.37 -11.03
CA PHE A 36 -21.73 -12.97 -10.62
C PHE A 36 -22.93 -12.46 -9.81
N PHE A 37 -24.15 -12.80 -10.22
CA PHE A 37 -25.37 -12.28 -9.59
C PHE A 37 -25.79 -13.04 -8.32
N GLU A 38 -25.46 -14.32 -8.20
CA GLU A 38 -25.82 -15.14 -7.04
C GLU A 38 -24.81 -15.05 -5.89
N ARG A 39 -23.56 -14.65 -6.17
CA ARG A 39 -22.53 -14.48 -5.15
C ARG A 39 -22.81 -13.22 -4.33
N SER A 40 -22.82 -13.37 -3.01
CA SER A 40 -22.70 -12.23 -2.11
C SER A 40 -21.36 -11.52 -2.34
N PRO A 41 -21.30 -10.18 -2.22
CA PRO A 41 -20.04 -9.45 -2.18
C PRO A 41 -19.08 -10.01 -1.13
N GLU A 42 -17.79 -9.75 -1.33
CA GLU A 42 -16.73 -10.17 -0.43
C GLU A 42 -16.92 -9.61 0.99
N GLN A 43 -16.46 -10.37 1.97
CA GLN A 43 -16.47 -9.95 3.37
C GLN A 43 -15.24 -9.09 3.66
N ALA A 44 -15.44 -7.97 4.35
CA ALA A 44 -14.36 -7.19 4.92
C ALA A 44 -13.82 -7.90 6.17
N LEU A 45 -12.65 -8.53 6.06
CA LEU A 45 -11.96 -9.17 7.17
C LEU A 45 -10.93 -8.21 7.76
N ILE A 46 -10.99 -7.99 9.08
CA ILE A 46 -10.02 -7.18 9.82
C ILE A 46 -9.44 -7.99 10.97
N ASN A 47 -8.16 -7.76 11.27
CA ASN A 47 -7.49 -8.32 12.45
C ASN A 47 -6.85 -7.18 13.25
N PRO A 48 -7.63 -6.46 14.09
CA PRO A 48 -7.10 -5.38 14.90
C PRO A 48 -6.07 -5.88 15.93
N ASP A 49 -6.10 -7.17 16.25
CA ASP A 49 -5.22 -7.82 17.23
C ASP A 49 -3.91 -8.33 16.58
N ASN A 50 -3.63 -7.95 15.32
CA ASN A 50 -2.32 -8.18 14.72
C ASN A 50 -1.25 -7.47 15.56
N LEU A 51 -0.33 -8.25 16.14
CA LEU A 51 0.64 -7.77 17.12
C LEU A 51 1.46 -6.55 16.66
N LEU A 52 1.86 -6.50 15.38
CA LEU A 52 2.64 -5.38 14.85
C LEU A 52 1.83 -4.09 14.79
N ILE A 53 0.58 -4.18 14.32
CA ILE A 53 -0.35 -3.04 14.24
C ILE A 53 -0.74 -2.59 15.65
N LEU A 54 -1.10 -3.54 16.51
CA LEU A 54 -1.51 -3.28 17.88
C LEU A 54 -0.40 -2.58 18.67
N LEU A 55 0.84 -3.06 18.60
CA LEU A 55 1.97 -2.43 19.30
C LEU A 55 2.30 -1.03 18.76
N GLN A 56 2.08 -0.75 17.48
CA GLN A 56 2.21 0.60 16.94
C GLN A 56 1.14 1.52 17.55
N HIS A 57 -0.13 1.08 17.56
CA HIS A 57 -1.22 1.86 18.13
C HIS A 57 -1.12 2.03 19.65
N LEU A 58 -0.61 1.04 20.39
CA LEU A 58 -0.38 1.17 21.83
C LEU A 58 0.66 2.24 22.15
N ARG A 59 1.71 2.39 21.32
CA ARG A 59 2.69 3.49 21.47
C ARG A 59 2.04 4.84 21.24
N CYS A 60 1.24 4.98 20.18
CA CYS A 60 0.48 6.21 19.92
C CYS A 60 -0.49 6.51 21.07
N ALA A 61 -1.25 5.53 21.53
CA ALA A 61 -2.21 5.69 22.62
C ALA A 61 -1.52 6.10 23.93
N ALA A 62 -0.38 5.49 24.28
CA ALA A 62 0.38 5.83 25.48
C ALA A 62 1.00 7.23 25.41
N PHE A 63 1.37 7.69 24.21
CA PHE A 63 1.81 9.07 23.97
C PHE A 63 0.66 10.06 24.15
N GLU A 64 -0.53 9.75 23.64
CA GLU A 64 -1.72 10.61 23.74
C GLU A 64 -2.23 10.69 25.19
N LEU A 65 -2.38 9.55 25.86
CA LEU A 65 -2.87 9.45 27.23
C LEU A 65 -2.17 8.30 27.99
N PRO A 66 -1.72 8.53 29.24
CA PRO A 66 -1.14 7.49 30.07
C PRO A 66 -2.12 6.36 30.36
N PHE A 67 -1.66 5.10 30.27
CA PHE A 67 -2.46 3.92 30.61
C PHE A 67 -2.47 3.66 32.11
N ARG A 68 -3.63 3.43 32.71
CA ARG A 68 -3.70 2.95 34.10
C ARG A 68 -3.67 1.43 34.16
N ARG A 69 -3.11 0.91 35.25
CA ARG A 69 -3.14 -0.53 35.53
C ARG A 69 -4.60 -1.00 35.68
N GLY A 70 -4.94 -2.10 35.03
CA GLY A 70 -6.28 -2.68 35.05
C GLY A 70 -7.22 -2.19 33.94
N GLU A 71 -6.78 -1.23 33.11
CA GLU A 71 -7.51 -0.83 31.90
C GLU A 71 -7.26 -1.84 30.78
N GLY A 72 -8.20 -1.92 29.83
CA GLY A 72 -8.06 -2.66 28.58
C GLY A 72 -7.88 -1.71 27.38
N PHE A 73 -7.60 -2.27 26.20
CA PHE A 73 -7.48 -1.48 24.97
C PHE A 73 -8.15 -2.20 23.80
N GLY A 74 -9.30 -1.67 23.35
CA GLY A 74 -10.10 -2.32 22.31
C GLY A 74 -10.57 -3.71 22.75
N ARG A 75 -10.10 -4.77 22.07
CA ARG A 75 -10.38 -6.18 22.41
C ARG A 75 -9.33 -6.80 23.33
N VAL A 76 -8.23 -6.09 23.60
CA VAL A 76 -7.16 -6.53 24.48
C VAL A 76 -7.60 -6.32 25.92
N ASP A 77 -7.66 -7.41 26.68
CA ASP A 77 -7.97 -7.35 28.10
C ASP A 77 -6.82 -6.75 28.92
N ALA A 78 -7.10 -6.46 30.19
CA ALA A 78 -6.13 -5.82 31.07
C ALA A 78 -4.88 -6.67 31.36
N ALA A 79 -4.99 -8.01 31.30
CA ALA A 79 -3.86 -8.90 31.58
C ALA A 79 -2.88 -8.87 30.41
N LEU A 80 -3.38 -9.06 29.19
CA LEU A 80 -2.56 -9.01 27.99
C LEU A 80 -2.02 -7.59 27.72
N LEU A 81 -2.82 -6.55 27.97
CA LEU A 81 -2.34 -5.18 27.88
C LEU A 81 -1.18 -4.93 28.85
N ALA A 82 -1.26 -5.44 30.08
CA ALA A 82 -0.18 -5.29 31.05
C ALA A 82 1.13 -5.94 30.56
N GLU A 83 1.09 -7.07 29.84
CA GLU A 83 2.27 -7.67 29.22
C GLU A 83 2.87 -6.75 28.14
N PHE A 84 2.04 -6.14 27.30
CA PHE A 84 2.51 -5.19 26.28
C PHE A 84 3.11 -3.92 26.91
N LEU A 85 2.48 -3.35 27.93
CA LEU A 85 2.99 -2.17 28.62
C LEU A 85 4.32 -2.46 29.34
N GLN A 86 4.46 -3.65 29.93
CA GLN A 86 5.73 -4.12 30.50
C GLN A 86 6.81 -4.29 29.45
N PHE A 87 6.48 -4.86 28.29
CA PHE A 87 7.40 -4.95 27.17
C PHE A 87 7.87 -3.57 26.68
N LEU A 88 6.95 -2.61 26.51
CA LEU A 88 7.29 -1.24 26.10
C LEU A 88 8.11 -0.50 27.17
N GLN A 89 7.83 -0.74 28.45
CA GLN A 89 8.65 -0.23 29.56
C GLN A 89 10.07 -0.82 29.55
N ALA A 90 10.19 -2.14 29.33
CA ALA A 90 11.50 -2.81 29.25
C ALA A 90 12.35 -2.30 28.08
N ASN A 91 11.70 -1.86 26.99
CA ASN A 91 12.35 -1.22 25.86
C ASN A 91 12.65 0.28 26.06
N GLY A 92 12.36 0.83 27.25
CA GLY A 92 12.59 2.23 27.60
C GLY A 92 11.63 3.22 26.94
N GLU A 93 10.51 2.74 26.38
CA GLU A 93 9.52 3.61 25.72
C GLU A 93 8.54 4.22 26.73
N LEU A 94 8.21 3.46 27.77
CA LEU A 94 7.31 3.85 28.85
C LEU A 94 8.02 3.89 30.19
N HIS A 95 7.50 4.69 31.11
CA HIS A 95 7.86 4.67 32.53
C HIS A 95 6.61 4.42 33.37
N ALA A 96 6.69 3.39 34.21
CA ALA A 96 5.65 3.11 35.19
C ALA A 96 5.89 3.95 36.46
N SER A 97 4.89 4.73 36.85
CA SER A 97 4.86 5.46 38.12
C SER A 97 3.52 5.21 38.81
N ALA A 98 3.57 4.72 40.04
CA ALA A 98 2.41 4.20 40.77
C ALA A 98 1.63 3.16 39.93
N ASP A 99 0.36 3.44 39.62
CA ASP A 99 -0.52 2.59 38.81
C ASP A 99 -0.73 3.15 37.40
N THR A 100 0.23 3.90 36.86
CA THR A 100 0.10 4.53 35.54
C THR A 100 1.39 4.42 34.74
N PHE A 101 1.26 4.12 33.44
CA PHE A 101 2.34 4.05 32.46
C PHE A 101 2.34 5.33 31.62
N PHE A 102 3.44 6.06 31.69
CA PHE A 102 3.63 7.32 30.96
C PHE A 102 4.58 7.11 29.79
N TRP A 103 4.30 7.76 28.67
CA TRP A 103 5.25 7.87 27.56
C TRP A 103 6.45 8.72 27.96
N MET A 104 7.66 8.24 27.70
CA MET A 104 8.91 8.92 28.07
C MET A 104 9.92 9.04 26.92
N ALA A 105 9.65 8.44 25.76
CA ALA A 105 10.57 8.54 24.64
C ALA A 105 10.42 9.89 23.92
N ASP A 106 11.55 10.47 23.48
CA ASP A 106 11.56 11.78 22.81
C ASP A 106 10.91 11.76 21.40
N ARG A 107 10.62 10.58 20.86
CA ARG A 107 10.04 10.41 19.52
C ARG A 107 8.52 10.58 19.54
N TYR A 108 7.98 11.21 18.50
CA TYR A 108 6.55 11.24 18.23
C TYR A 108 6.14 9.93 17.52
N PRO A 109 5.43 8.99 18.19
CA PRO A 109 5.25 7.64 17.67
C PRO A 109 4.43 7.59 16.37
N ALA A 110 3.47 8.50 16.20
CA ALA A 110 2.61 8.53 15.02
C ALA A 110 3.35 8.86 13.71
N GLU A 111 4.52 9.49 13.78
CA GLU A 111 5.35 9.80 12.60
C GLU A 111 5.81 8.52 11.87
N GLY A 112 6.10 7.45 12.63
CA GLY A 112 6.56 6.18 12.09
C GLY A 112 5.43 5.22 11.68
N VAL A 113 4.17 5.59 11.84
CA VAL A 113 3.02 4.69 11.61
C VAL A 113 2.27 5.10 10.35
N SER A 114 2.28 4.23 9.34
CA SER A 114 1.40 4.37 8.17
C SER A 114 0.15 3.53 8.34
N LEU A 115 -1.03 4.16 8.24
CA LEU A 115 -2.32 3.48 8.33
C LEU A 115 -2.69 2.69 7.05
N ARG A 116 -2.01 2.96 5.93
CA ARG A 116 -2.41 2.45 4.61
C ARG A 116 -1.34 1.62 3.92
N SER A 117 -0.07 1.89 4.19
CA SER A 117 1.04 1.25 3.50
C SER A 117 1.88 0.45 4.48
N ALA A 118 2.42 -0.68 4.01
CA ALA A 118 3.37 -1.47 4.77
C ALA A 118 4.71 -0.73 5.02
N SER A 119 4.99 0.32 4.25
CA SER A 119 6.14 1.21 4.42
C SER A 119 5.69 2.66 4.60
N PRO A 120 6.20 3.40 5.61
CA PRO A 120 5.90 4.82 5.79
C PRO A 120 6.57 5.73 4.74
N GLN A 121 7.48 5.20 3.92
CA GLN A 121 8.19 5.98 2.91
C GLN A 121 7.25 6.48 1.80
N ARG A 122 7.39 7.75 1.46
CA ARG A 122 6.67 8.42 0.37
C ARG A 122 7.67 9.13 -0.53
N VAL A 123 7.36 9.25 -1.81
CA VAL A 123 8.17 9.99 -2.78
C VAL A 123 7.36 11.18 -3.28
N LEU A 124 7.88 12.38 -3.05
CA LEU A 124 7.26 13.63 -3.49
C LEU A 124 7.45 13.81 -4.99
N LEU A 125 6.38 14.13 -5.70
CA LEU A 125 6.40 14.41 -7.14
C LEU A 125 6.54 15.91 -7.35
N GLN A 126 7.68 16.33 -7.86
CA GLN A 126 8.05 17.74 -7.98
C GLN A 126 8.21 18.15 -9.44
N VAL A 127 7.62 19.28 -9.80
CA VAL A 127 7.74 19.89 -11.12
C VAL A 127 8.40 21.26 -10.96
N GLU A 128 9.30 21.58 -11.88
CA GLU A 128 9.91 22.90 -11.97
C GLU A 128 9.18 23.73 -13.04
N GLU A 129 8.52 24.80 -12.60
CA GLU A 129 7.84 25.77 -13.46
C GLU A 129 8.32 27.18 -13.07
N ASP A 130 8.75 27.99 -14.04
CA ASP A 130 9.22 29.37 -13.83
C ASP A 130 10.25 29.52 -12.68
N ASP A 131 11.29 28.67 -12.68
CA ASP A 131 12.33 28.57 -11.64
C ASP A 131 11.81 28.29 -10.23
N LYS A 132 10.59 27.76 -10.09
CA LYS A 132 9.98 27.34 -8.82
C LYS A 132 9.67 25.85 -8.83
N LEU A 133 10.17 25.19 -7.80
CA LEU A 133 9.88 23.79 -7.53
C LEU A 133 8.54 23.66 -6.79
N THR A 134 7.56 23.04 -7.42
CA THR A 134 6.22 22.81 -6.85
C THR A 134 5.97 21.32 -6.72
N THR A 135 5.40 20.89 -5.59
CA THR A 135 4.98 19.49 -5.40
C THR A 135 3.56 19.32 -5.94
N ILE A 136 3.39 18.43 -6.92
CA ILE A 136 2.09 18.13 -7.54
C ILE A 136 1.41 16.92 -6.90
N GLY A 137 2.14 16.10 -6.15
CA GLY A 137 1.58 14.94 -5.48
C GLY A 137 2.62 14.08 -4.80
N GLU A 138 2.20 12.90 -4.37
CA GLU A 138 3.06 11.89 -3.75
C GLU A 138 2.67 10.49 -4.22
N VAL A 139 3.64 9.58 -4.23
CA VAL A 139 3.43 8.13 -4.37
C VAL A 139 4.08 7.40 -3.21
N ASP A 140 3.58 6.22 -2.86
CA ASP A 140 4.24 5.41 -1.83
C ASP A 140 5.58 4.85 -2.34
N GLY A 141 6.52 4.60 -1.42
CA GLY A 141 7.88 4.17 -1.76
C GLY A 141 7.94 2.82 -2.48
N ALA A 142 6.97 1.92 -2.29
CA ALA A 142 6.92 0.64 -3.00
C ALA A 142 6.41 0.81 -4.44
N SER A 143 5.57 1.82 -4.68
CA SER A 143 5.08 2.17 -6.00
C SER A 143 6.04 3.02 -6.82
N ALA A 144 6.85 3.85 -6.16
CA ALA A 144 7.74 4.79 -6.84
C ALA A 144 8.64 4.15 -7.93
N PRO A 145 9.31 3.00 -7.69
CA PRO A 145 10.17 2.39 -8.69
C PRO A 145 9.47 1.97 -9.98
N TRP A 146 8.15 1.72 -9.98
CA TRP A 146 7.43 1.29 -11.18
C TRP A 146 6.47 2.35 -11.73
N MET A 147 6.00 3.30 -10.92
CA MET A 147 5.16 4.40 -11.39
C MET A 147 5.97 5.58 -11.91
N VAL A 148 7.09 5.90 -11.24
CA VAL A 148 7.88 7.11 -11.50
C VAL A 148 9.37 6.78 -11.62
N HIS A 149 9.70 5.68 -12.30
CA HIS A 149 11.07 5.45 -12.74
C HIS A 149 11.53 6.54 -13.73
N PRO A 150 12.84 6.77 -13.88
CA PRO A 150 13.34 7.69 -14.90
C PRO A 150 12.74 7.38 -16.28
N GLN A 151 12.36 8.42 -17.01
CA GLN A 151 11.67 8.38 -18.30
C GLN A 151 10.22 7.86 -18.31
N ALA A 152 9.66 7.48 -17.16
CA ALA A 152 8.23 7.16 -17.07
C ALA A 152 7.37 8.36 -17.48
N ILE A 153 6.23 8.09 -18.11
CA ILE A 153 5.15 9.06 -18.29
C ILE A 153 4.16 8.89 -17.14
N TYR A 154 4.16 9.85 -16.22
CA TYR A 154 3.21 9.95 -15.12
C TYR A 154 2.04 10.84 -15.52
N LEU A 155 0.83 10.37 -15.28
CA LEU A 155 -0.39 11.13 -15.54
C LEU A 155 -0.95 11.66 -14.22
N HIS A 156 -1.10 12.97 -14.12
CA HIS A 156 -1.66 13.64 -12.95
C HIS A 156 -2.81 14.55 -13.40
N GLU A 157 -4.03 14.25 -12.95
CA GLU A 157 -5.25 15.02 -13.29
C GLU A 157 -5.43 15.26 -14.81
N GLY A 158 -5.04 14.29 -15.63
CA GLY A 158 -5.13 14.37 -17.09
C GLY A 158 -3.96 15.10 -17.77
N GLN A 159 -3.03 15.66 -17.00
CA GLN A 159 -1.78 16.23 -17.51
C GLN A 159 -0.65 15.20 -17.47
N SER A 160 0.11 15.14 -18.55
CA SER A 160 1.22 14.19 -18.71
C SER A 160 2.54 14.83 -18.30
N TYR A 161 3.31 14.09 -17.50
CA TYR A 161 4.63 14.48 -17.04
C TYR A 161 5.62 13.37 -17.35
N ARG A 162 6.83 13.73 -17.81
CA ARG A 162 7.93 12.79 -17.93
C ARG A 162 8.81 12.91 -16.69
N VAL A 163 9.10 11.78 -16.06
CA VAL A 163 10.04 11.71 -14.94
C VAL A 163 11.47 11.86 -15.47
N GLU A 164 12.23 12.77 -14.88
CA GLU A 164 13.64 12.99 -15.18
C GLU A 164 14.54 12.24 -14.21
N VAL A 165 14.25 12.36 -12.92
CA VAL A 165 15.04 11.78 -11.83
C VAL A 165 14.09 11.18 -10.80
N LEU A 166 14.45 10.01 -10.28
CA LEU A 166 13.89 9.44 -9.07
C LEU A 166 15.02 9.26 -8.07
N ASP A 167 14.92 9.97 -6.95
CA ASP A 167 15.86 9.88 -5.82
C ASP A 167 15.12 9.25 -4.62
N LEU A 168 15.41 7.97 -4.39
CA LEU A 168 14.82 7.22 -3.28
C LEU A 168 15.52 7.49 -1.94
N GLU A 169 16.73 8.06 -1.94
CA GLU A 169 17.43 8.44 -0.71
C GLU A 169 16.84 9.74 -0.16
N GLN A 170 16.58 10.71 -1.05
CA GLN A 170 15.98 12.00 -0.72
C GLN A 170 14.46 12.03 -0.84
N ASN A 171 13.83 10.92 -1.25
CA ASN A 171 12.38 10.76 -1.32
C ASN A 171 11.67 11.74 -2.27
N PHE A 172 12.24 12.00 -3.45
CA PHE A 172 11.56 12.81 -4.47
C PHE A 172 11.74 12.25 -5.88
N ALA A 173 10.80 12.57 -6.75
CA ALA A 173 10.92 12.41 -8.19
C ALA A 173 10.75 13.79 -8.84
N ARG A 174 11.68 14.15 -9.73
CA ARG A 174 11.58 15.37 -10.52
C ARG A 174 10.94 15.04 -11.86
N LEU A 175 9.89 15.77 -12.20
CA LEU A 175 9.12 15.60 -13.41
C LEU A 175 9.10 16.90 -14.20
N ARG A 176 8.91 16.77 -15.51
CA ARG A 176 8.63 17.90 -16.41
C ARG A 176 7.36 17.67 -17.21
N PRO A 177 6.63 18.71 -17.58
CA PRO A 177 5.51 18.59 -18.50
C PRO A 177 5.91 17.87 -19.79
N SER A 178 5.02 17.01 -20.29
CA SER A 178 5.25 16.20 -21.48
C SER A 178 4.00 16.18 -22.36
N GLN A 179 4.19 16.34 -23.67
CA GLN A 179 3.13 16.18 -24.66
C GLN A 179 3.23 14.82 -25.39
N ALA A 180 3.77 13.81 -24.70
CA ALA A 180 3.93 12.49 -25.28
C ALA A 180 2.56 11.90 -25.69
N ASP A 181 2.50 11.36 -26.90
CA ASP A 181 1.34 10.64 -27.45
C ASP A 181 1.28 9.16 -26.99
N TYR A 182 2.12 8.81 -26.01
CA TYR A 182 2.21 7.48 -25.41
C TYR A 182 2.24 7.55 -23.88
N TYR A 183 1.93 6.42 -23.25
CA TYR A 183 2.17 6.14 -21.84
C TYR A 183 3.22 5.03 -21.68
N THR A 184 3.79 4.92 -20.48
CA THR A 184 4.81 3.91 -20.17
C THR A 184 4.23 2.77 -19.37
N GLU A 185 4.52 1.54 -19.78
CA GLU A 185 4.23 0.31 -19.04
C GLU A 185 5.52 -0.27 -18.48
N PRO A 186 5.74 -0.27 -17.16
CA PRO A 186 6.95 -0.81 -16.56
C PRO A 186 7.02 -2.33 -16.74
N LYS A 187 8.20 -2.83 -17.10
CA LYS A 187 8.53 -4.25 -17.06
C LYS A 187 9.15 -4.56 -15.71
N ARG A 188 8.45 -5.35 -14.90
CA ARG A 188 8.88 -5.77 -13.57
C ARG A 188 9.33 -7.23 -13.59
N GLU A 189 10.43 -7.51 -12.91
CA GLU A 189 10.88 -8.87 -12.62
C GLU A 189 10.95 -9.05 -11.11
N THR A 190 10.32 -10.11 -10.61
CA THR A 190 10.29 -10.45 -9.19
C THR A 190 11.06 -11.75 -8.99
N THR A 191 12.05 -11.72 -8.10
CA THR A 191 12.79 -12.90 -7.66
C THR A 191 12.48 -13.17 -6.20
N VAL A 192 12.40 -14.45 -5.84
CA VAL A 192 12.17 -14.90 -4.47
C VAL A 192 13.32 -15.83 -4.10
N GLN A 193 14.04 -15.49 -3.04
CA GLN A 193 15.19 -16.25 -2.56
C GLN A 193 14.93 -16.69 -1.12
N LEU A 194 15.16 -17.98 -0.84
CA LEU A 194 15.13 -18.49 0.51
C LEU A 194 16.42 -18.08 1.23
N VAL A 195 16.28 -17.44 2.40
CA VAL A 195 17.41 -17.05 3.23
C VAL A 195 17.67 -18.13 4.26
N THR A 196 16.67 -18.41 5.09
CA THR A 196 16.75 -19.40 6.16
C THR A 196 15.43 -20.16 6.28
N THR A 197 15.49 -21.37 6.82
CA THR A 197 14.30 -22.15 7.19
C THR A 197 14.27 -22.30 8.70
N SER A 198 13.22 -21.79 9.33
CA SER A 198 13.01 -21.87 10.78
C SER A 198 12.35 -23.18 11.20
N SER A 199 11.41 -23.70 10.40
CA SER A 199 10.78 -25.00 10.67
C SER A 199 10.30 -25.67 9.39
N THR A 200 10.20 -27.01 9.43
CA THR A 200 9.62 -27.81 8.36
C THR A 200 8.67 -28.85 8.93
N ALA A 201 7.66 -29.22 8.15
CA ALA A 201 6.71 -30.26 8.46
C ALA A 201 6.32 -31.02 7.18
N ALA A 202 6.12 -32.33 7.30
CA ALA A 202 5.57 -33.11 6.20
C ALA A 202 4.11 -32.71 5.93
N ALA A 203 3.75 -32.61 4.65
CA ALA A 203 2.39 -32.45 4.18
C ALA A 203 2.11 -33.54 3.12
N SER A 204 0.84 -33.85 2.84
CA SER A 204 0.51 -34.87 1.84
C SER A 204 1.04 -34.46 0.46
N GLY A 205 2.07 -35.18 -0.01
CA GLY A 205 2.74 -34.91 -1.30
C GLY A 205 3.66 -33.69 -1.32
N ALA A 206 3.96 -33.08 -0.17
CA ALA A 206 4.77 -31.86 -0.11
C ALA A 206 5.49 -31.71 1.24
N VAL A 207 6.36 -30.69 1.33
CA VAL A 207 6.93 -30.22 2.60
C VAL A 207 6.45 -28.79 2.81
N LYS A 208 5.92 -28.53 4.01
CA LYS A 208 5.62 -27.17 4.46
C LYS A 208 6.85 -26.65 5.20
N ALA A 209 7.28 -25.43 4.86
CA ALA A 209 8.36 -24.75 5.55
C ALA A 209 7.92 -23.36 6.02
N VAL A 210 8.47 -22.91 7.14
CA VAL A 210 8.42 -21.53 7.63
C VAL A 210 9.85 -21.04 7.69
N GLY A 211 10.10 -19.85 7.17
CA GLY A 211 11.44 -19.29 7.09
C GLY A 211 11.44 -17.88 6.54
N GLU A 212 12.63 -17.32 6.43
CA GLU A 212 12.83 -15.99 5.88
C GLU A 212 13.10 -16.07 4.39
N ILE A 213 12.41 -15.23 3.63
CA ILE A 213 12.62 -15.07 2.20
C ILE A 213 12.93 -13.61 1.89
N VAL A 214 13.76 -13.40 0.87
CA VAL A 214 13.94 -12.09 0.26
C VAL A 214 13.18 -12.08 -1.06
N VAL A 215 12.25 -11.12 -1.18
CA VAL A 215 11.52 -10.86 -2.41
C VAL A 215 12.06 -9.57 -3.00
N THR A 216 12.72 -9.67 -4.15
CA THR A 216 13.26 -8.51 -4.86
C THR A 216 12.42 -8.28 -6.09
N THR A 217 11.78 -7.11 -6.18
CA THR A 217 11.10 -6.66 -7.41
C THR A 217 11.88 -5.51 -8.02
N GLN A 218 12.28 -5.68 -9.28
CA GLN A 218 13.06 -4.70 -10.02
C GLN A 218 12.32 -4.29 -11.29
N VAL A 219 12.34 -2.99 -11.60
CA VAL A 219 11.98 -2.50 -12.94
C VAL A 219 13.20 -2.65 -13.83
N VAL A 220 13.08 -3.54 -14.82
CA VAL A 220 14.17 -3.92 -15.73
C VAL A 220 14.07 -3.22 -17.10
N GLY A 221 13.06 -2.39 -17.26
CA GLY A 221 12.77 -1.63 -18.47
C GLY A 221 11.29 -1.24 -18.52
N TYR A 222 10.87 -0.66 -19.62
CA TYR A 222 9.47 -0.29 -19.85
C TYR A 222 9.14 -0.32 -21.35
N ARG A 223 7.84 -0.37 -21.66
CA ARG A 223 7.32 -0.22 -23.03
C ARG A 223 6.62 1.11 -23.14
N GLN A 224 6.69 1.73 -24.30
CA GLN A 224 5.89 2.91 -24.64
C GLN A 224 4.70 2.43 -25.46
N ARG A 225 3.49 2.82 -25.07
CA ARG A 225 2.25 2.49 -25.80
C ARG A 225 1.48 3.74 -26.16
N ARG A 226 1.10 3.86 -27.42
CA ARG A 226 0.27 4.99 -27.89
C ARG A 226 -1.09 4.99 -27.20
N TRP A 227 -1.54 6.16 -26.75
CA TRP A 227 -2.79 6.31 -26.00
C TRP A 227 -4.03 5.76 -26.72
N PHE A 228 -4.10 5.95 -28.04
CA PHE A 228 -5.31 5.63 -28.81
C PHE A 228 -5.27 4.25 -29.46
N SER A 229 -4.11 3.83 -29.97
CA SER A 229 -3.99 2.58 -30.72
C SER A 229 -3.49 1.41 -29.89
N ASN A 230 -2.97 1.65 -28.68
CA ASN A 230 -2.24 0.66 -27.86
C ASN A 230 -1.06 -0.01 -28.59
N GLU A 231 -0.61 0.57 -29.71
CA GLU A 231 0.56 0.10 -30.44
C GLU A 231 1.84 0.42 -29.67
N SER A 232 2.82 -0.47 -29.81
CA SER A 232 4.15 -0.25 -29.25
C SER A 232 4.83 0.92 -29.97
N ALA A 233 5.08 2.01 -29.25
CA ALA A 233 5.82 3.17 -29.73
C ALA A 233 7.34 3.02 -29.50
N GLY A 234 7.75 2.15 -28.58
CA GLY A 234 9.15 1.99 -28.21
C GLY A 234 9.34 1.21 -26.92
N ARG A 235 10.60 1.14 -26.49
CA ARG A 235 11.03 0.53 -25.22
C ARG A 235 12.26 1.26 -24.68
N GLY A 236 12.45 1.20 -23.37
CA GLY A 236 13.62 1.71 -22.66
C GLY A 236 13.95 0.87 -21.44
#